data_AF-A0A1Q8CVV8-F1
#
_entry.id   AF-A0A1Q8CVV8-F1
#
_cell.length_a   1.000
_cell.length_b   1.000
_cell.length_c   1.000
_cell.angle_alpha   90.00
_cell.angle_beta   90.00
_cell.angle_gamma   90.00
#
_symmetry.space_group_name_H-M   'P 1'
#
loop_
_entity.id
_entity.type
_entity.pdbx_description
1 polymer ?
#
loop_
_entity_poly.entity_id
_entity_poly.type
_entity_poly.pdbx_seq_one_letter_code
_entity_poly.pdbx_strand_id
1 'polypeptide(L)'
;MPEDGGAVAGLTAAVAAVWADVLRVAEVGDDDEFSALGGDVRTASRVVALTNQWLGANLTLRQLFLHRTPARLAAALHAEGVRVREVGPSAAGAPAGEWERFWDSTYRFSARRRDGFNTAGWYDRRALGAMPEAHMREWVGTTAERLRSLRPRHVLEIGCGLGLIMMPMLEHVERYEGTDISTEAVRGLREHLAGHPHGARAAVRRGDALEVAAGTSGEHDLVLLNSVVQYFPDLAHLEEVVAGLTRGDGVVFLGDLLHRGLHRPMHVAQVVEQFPDSAPVRRVRTATEVSLAGDAPLLVGPDELRRLVARAAPGWDCDLLVRRGTHRTEMNRFRFDAVLSRGRHPNSDAPVRPLSWPGNPGGVAEVLATLVRPDDERVVIRSVPDARTHACVRLTRALDEAPEDLPLAELRDGLAPAAAVDPETLWETGHRLGHGVAVAPAREPGLVDVALLRGGDDWAAAALLRAPGPGGEDC
;
A
#
# COMPACT_ATOMS: atom_id res chain seq x y z
N MET A 1 32.65 -22.74 -35.90
CA MET A 1 32.03 -22.02 -34.77
C MET A 1 31.67 -20.55 -35.10
N PRO A 2 30.76 -20.25 -36.06
CA PRO A 2 30.22 -18.88 -36.21
C PRO A 2 28.83 -18.69 -35.57
N GLU A 3 28.10 -19.77 -35.26
CA GLU A 3 26.69 -19.71 -34.80
C GLU A 3 26.52 -19.21 -33.36
N ASP A 4 27.48 -19.47 -32.46
CA ASP A 4 27.41 -19.02 -31.06
C ASP A 4 27.58 -17.50 -30.90
N GLY A 5 28.37 -16.86 -31.77
CA GLY A 5 28.63 -15.42 -31.70
C GLY A 5 27.40 -14.57 -32.03
N GLY A 6 26.59 -15.01 -33.00
CA GLY A 6 25.34 -14.34 -33.37
C GLY A 6 24.24 -14.51 -32.32
N ALA A 7 24.19 -15.66 -31.64
CA ALA A 7 23.23 -15.92 -30.57
C ALA A 7 23.49 -15.08 -29.32
N VAL A 8 24.77 -14.92 -28.92
CA VAL A 8 25.15 -14.07 -27.80
C VAL A 8 24.88 -12.59 -28.13
N ALA A 9 25.21 -12.13 -29.35
CA ALA A 9 24.94 -10.75 -29.77
C ALA A 9 23.43 -10.41 -29.73
N GLY A 10 22.56 -11.34 -30.17
CA GLY A 10 21.12 -11.16 -30.07
C GLY A 10 20.61 -11.09 -28.62
N LEU A 11 21.21 -11.85 -27.71
CA LEU A 11 20.89 -11.83 -26.28
C LEU A 11 21.39 -10.57 -25.58
N THR A 12 22.56 -10.06 -25.98
CA THR A 12 23.09 -8.76 -25.52
C THR A 12 22.15 -7.63 -25.85
N ALA A 13 21.69 -7.54 -27.10
CA ALA A 13 20.74 -6.51 -27.53
C ALA A 13 19.42 -6.57 -26.75
N ALA A 14 18.92 -7.77 -26.44
CA ALA A 14 17.69 -7.94 -25.68
C ALA A 14 17.83 -7.52 -24.20
N VAL A 15 18.95 -7.85 -23.56
CA VAL A 15 19.26 -7.39 -22.19
C VAL A 15 19.41 -5.86 -22.14
N ALA A 16 20.12 -5.28 -23.12
CA ALA A 16 20.28 -3.83 -23.22
C ALA A 16 18.94 -3.10 -23.39
N ALA A 17 18.01 -3.65 -24.17
CA ALA A 17 16.66 -3.11 -24.33
C ALA A 17 15.86 -3.10 -23.01
N VAL A 18 15.95 -4.18 -22.21
CA VAL A 18 15.33 -4.23 -20.87
C VAL A 18 15.92 -3.16 -19.95
N TRP A 19 17.24 -2.97 -20.00
CA TRP A 19 17.91 -1.95 -19.18
C TRP A 19 17.51 -0.55 -19.60
N ALA A 20 17.48 -0.25 -20.90
CA ALA A 20 17.05 1.03 -21.45
C ALA A 20 15.63 1.40 -20.97
N ASP A 21 14.72 0.43 -21.03
CA ASP A 21 13.34 0.60 -20.57
C ASP A 21 13.23 0.84 -19.06
N VAL A 22 13.95 0.06 -18.26
CA VAL A 22 13.88 0.16 -16.80
C VAL A 22 14.57 1.42 -16.28
N LEU A 23 15.70 1.78 -16.88
CA LEU A 23 16.52 2.94 -16.49
C LEU A 23 16.03 4.24 -17.15
N ARG A 24 15.10 4.14 -18.11
CA ARG A 24 14.55 5.28 -18.87
C ARG A 24 15.62 6.10 -19.57
N VAL A 25 16.57 5.40 -20.18
CA VAL A 25 17.62 5.98 -21.03
C VAL A 25 17.38 5.64 -22.49
N ALA A 26 17.82 6.51 -23.41
CA ALA A 26 17.51 6.37 -24.84
C ALA A 26 18.15 5.13 -25.48
N GLU A 27 19.36 4.77 -25.05
CA GLU A 27 20.11 3.62 -25.54
C GLU A 27 21.06 3.12 -24.43
N VAL A 28 21.36 1.82 -24.44
CA VAL A 28 22.33 1.18 -23.54
C VAL A 28 23.32 0.41 -24.40
N GLY A 29 24.61 0.73 -24.27
CA GLY A 29 25.69 0.03 -24.95
C GLY A 29 26.02 -1.32 -24.31
N ASP A 30 26.59 -2.22 -25.10
CA ASP A 30 26.94 -3.59 -24.72
C ASP A 30 27.82 -3.70 -23.45
N ASP A 31 28.67 -2.69 -23.24
CA ASP A 31 29.63 -2.61 -22.13
C ASP A 31 29.27 -1.55 -21.08
N ASP A 32 28.08 -0.93 -21.17
CA ASP A 32 27.67 0.06 -20.18
C ASP A 32 27.44 -0.60 -18.82
N GLU A 33 28.00 0.00 -17.77
CA GLU A 33 27.81 -0.50 -16.41
C GLU A 33 26.44 -0.08 -15.86
N PHE A 34 25.70 -1.05 -15.33
CA PHE A 34 24.35 -0.84 -14.78
C PHE A 34 24.27 0.35 -13.82
N SER A 35 25.25 0.46 -12.91
CA SER A 35 25.34 1.55 -11.93
C SER A 35 25.72 2.90 -12.53
N ALA A 36 26.49 2.92 -13.63
CA ALA A 36 26.87 4.16 -14.30
C ALA A 36 25.69 4.80 -15.04
N LEU A 37 24.74 3.98 -15.48
CA LEU A 37 23.47 4.40 -16.09
C LEU A 37 22.40 4.83 -15.07
N GLY A 38 22.76 4.95 -13.79
CA GLY A 38 21.82 5.28 -12.71
C GLY A 38 21.06 4.08 -12.15
N GLY A 39 21.48 2.86 -12.46
CA GLY A 39 20.90 1.63 -11.95
C GLY A 39 21.16 1.43 -10.45
N ASP A 40 20.07 1.30 -9.70
CA ASP A 40 20.01 0.96 -8.28
C ASP A 40 19.38 -0.44 -8.07
N VAL A 41 19.29 -0.93 -6.84
CA VAL A 41 18.71 -2.25 -6.54
C VAL A 41 17.23 -2.39 -6.95
N ARG A 42 16.48 -1.28 -7.03
CA ARG A 42 15.06 -1.28 -7.42
C ARG A 42 14.94 -1.46 -8.94
N THR A 43 15.70 -0.70 -9.72
CA THR A 43 15.84 -0.92 -11.16
C THR A 43 16.45 -2.29 -11.44
N ALA A 44 17.38 -2.77 -10.61
CA ALA A 44 17.99 -4.09 -10.73
C ALA A 44 16.96 -5.20 -10.58
N SER A 45 16.07 -5.07 -9.59
CA SER A 45 14.99 -6.04 -9.35
C SER A 45 13.99 -6.06 -10.51
N ARG A 46 13.69 -4.90 -11.08
CA ARG A 46 12.82 -4.77 -12.25
C ARG A 46 13.48 -5.31 -13.52
N VAL A 47 14.77 -5.06 -13.72
CA VAL A 47 15.58 -5.67 -14.79
C VAL A 47 15.59 -7.19 -14.64
N VAL A 48 15.82 -7.72 -13.43
CA VAL A 48 15.80 -9.16 -13.17
C VAL A 48 14.43 -9.75 -13.53
N ALA A 49 13.35 -9.13 -13.07
CA ALA A 49 12.00 -9.58 -13.35
C ALA A 49 11.68 -9.58 -14.84
N LEU A 50 11.95 -8.47 -15.55
CA LEU A 50 11.66 -8.33 -16.99
C LEU A 50 12.57 -9.22 -17.84
N THR A 51 13.84 -9.38 -17.46
CA THR A 51 14.78 -10.27 -18.15
C THR A 51 14.35 -11.72 -18.03
N ASN A 52 13.91 -12.15 -16.84
CA ASN A 52 13.36 -13.50 -16.65
C ASN A 52 12.07 -13.70 -17.43
N GLN A 53 11.20 -12.69 -17.45
CA GLN A 53 9.94 -12.71 -18.18
C GLN A 53 10.14 -12.83 -19.69
N TRP A 54 11.02 -12.03 -20.28
CA TRP A 54 11.13 -11.91 -21.73
C TRP A 54 12.08 -12.95 -22.34
N LEU A 55 13.08 -13.38 -21.59
CA LEU A 55 14.10 -14.31 -22.09
C LEU A 55 13.91 -15.73 -21.57
N GLY A 56 12.93 -15.96 -20.67
CA GLY A 56 12.77 -17.26 -20.00
C GLY A 56 13.98 -17.65 -19.15
N ALA A 57 14.68 -16.64 -18.61
CA ALA A 57 15.88 -16.79 -17.81
C ALA A 57 15.56 -17.06 -16.33
N ASN A 58 16.57 -17.54 -15.58
CA ASN A 58 16.57 -17.63 -14.11
C ASN A 58 17.58 -16.64 -13.50
N LEU A 59 17.61 -15.43 -14.04
CA LEU A 59 18.46 -14.35 -13.56
C LEU A 59 18.15 -14.01 -12.11
N THR A 60 19.19 -13.91 -11.30
CA THR A 60 19.14 -13.42 -9.91
C THR A 60 19.74 -12.02 -9.83
N LEU A 61 19.36 -11.26 -8.79
CA LEU A 61 20.02 -9.99 -8.47
C LEU A 61 21.54 -10.15 -8.31
N ARG A 62 21.99 -11.25 -7.71
CA ARG A 62 23.41 -11.57 -7.56
C ARG A 62 24.11 -11.67 -8.92
N GLN A 63 23.50 -12.38 -9.87
CA GLN A 63 24.03 -12.51 -11.23
C GLN A 63 24.03 -11.16 -11.96
N LEU A 64 22.99 -10.33 -11.81
CA LEU A 64 22.97 -8.99 -12.39
C LEU A 64 24.13 -8.11 -11.89
N PHE A 65 24.41 -8.11 -10.58
CA PHE A 65 25.54 -7.35 -10.02
C PHE A 65 26.91 -7.98 -10.28
N LEU A 66 26.96 -9.30 -10.50
CA LEU A 66 28.17 -10.02 -10.90
C LEU A 66 28.52 -9.71 -12.37
N HIS A 67 27.52 -9.70 -13.23
CA HIS A 67 27.64 -9.48 -14.67
C HIS A 67 27.19 -8.05 -15.02
N ARG A 68 28.05 -7.11 -14.66
CA ARG A 68 27.78 -5.65 -14.60
C ARG A 68 27.40 -4.95 -15.91
N THR A 69 27.51 -5.63 -17.05
CA THR A 69 27.23 -5.07 -18.39
C THR A 69 26.30 -6.00 -19.16
N PRO A 70 25.50 -5.48 -20.12
CA PRO A 70 24.60 -6.30 -20.93
C PRO A 70 25.30 -7.47 -21.62
N ALA A 71 26.50 -7.26 -22.19
CA ALA A 71 27.26 -8.31 -22.87
C ALA A 71 27.71 -9.43 -21.91
N ARG A 72 28.17 -9.08 -20.71
CA ARG A 72 28.59 -10.07 -19.70
C ARG A 72 27.40 -10.85 -19.16
N LEU A 73 26.26 -10.18 -18.99
CA LEU A 73 25.04 -10.80 -18.51
C LEU A 73 24.45 -11.75 -19.57
N ALA A 74 24.41 -11.32 -20.83
CA ALA A 74 23.98 -12.15 -21.95
C ALA A 74 24.88 -13.39 -22.13
N ALA A 75 26.20 -13.24 -22.04
CA ALA A 75 27.12 -14.39 -22.10
C ALA A 75 26.84 -15.43 -21.00
N ALA A 76 26.56 -14.98 -19.76
CA ALA A 76 26.22 -15.86 -18.65
C ALA A 76 24.88 -16.58 -18.89
N LEU A 77 23.86 -15.87 -19.35
CA LEU A 77 22.55 -16.44 -19.68
C LEU A 77 22.62 -17.44 -20.85
N HIS A 78 23.42 -17.14 -21.89
CA HIS A 78 23.62 -18.06 -23.02
C HIS A 78 24.29 -19.37 -22.60
N ALA A 79 25.26 -19.29 -21.68
CA ALA A 79 25.92 -20.46 -21.10
C ALA A 79 24.96 -21.31 -20.24
N GLU A 80 23.94 -20.69 -19.65
CA GLU A 80 22.84 -21.38 -18.95
C GLU A 80 21.74 -21.91 -19.90
N GLY A 81 21.94 -21.80 -21.21
CA GLY A 81 21.03 -22.35 -22.23
C GLY A 81 19.90 -21.41 -22.65
N VAL A 82 19.90 -20.15 -22.20
CA VAL A 82 18.91 -19.14 -22.63
C VAL A 82 19.13 -18.79 -24.11
N ARG A 83 18.04 -18.68 -24.88
CA ARG A 83 18.05 -18.33 -26.32
C ARG A 83 16.94 -17.33 -26.61
N VAL A 84 17.25 -16.25 -27.32
CA VAL A 84 16.24 -15.27 -27.74
C VAL A 84 15.35 -15.88 -28.82
N ARG A 85 14.03 -15.86 -28.63
CA ARG A 85 13.05 -16.29 -29.64
C ARG A 85 12.20 -15.14 -30.22
N GLU A 86 12.03 -14.02 -29.51
CA GLU A 86 11.50 -12.72 -30.01
C GLU A 86 11.61 -11.65 -28.90
N VAL A 87 11.75 -10.36 -29.25
CA VAL A 87 11.92 -9.23 -28.31
C VAL A 87 10.61 -8.43 -28.17
N GLY A 88 10.10 -8.22 -26.95
CA GLY A 88 8.86 -7.47 -26.66
C GLY A 88 9.09 -6.00 -26.24
N PRO A 89 8.06 -5.10 -26.33
CA PRO A 89 8.24 -3.65 -26.14
C PRO A 89 8.13 -3.15 -24.66
N SER A 90 8.62 -1.93 -24.47
CA SER A 90 8.92 -1.15 -23.25
C SER A 90 7.71 -0.68 -22.40
N ALA A 91 7.88 -0.64 -21.06
CA ALA A 91 6.87 -0.37 -20.04
C ALA A 91 6.84 1.10 -19.57
N ALA A 92 6.10 1.95 -20.28
CA ALA A 92 5.73 3.30 -19.87
C ALA A 92 4.34 3.70 -20.39
N GLY A 93 3.34 3.81 -19.51
CA GLY A 93 1.98 4.25 -19.86
C GLY A 93 1.01 3.12 -20.23
N ALA A 94 0.98 2.08 -19.41
CA ALA A 94 0.22 0.85 -19.60
C ALA A 94 -1.31 1.05 -19.71
N PRO A 95 -1.94 0.78 -20.88
CA PRO A 95 -3.37 0.51 -20.95
C PRO A 95 -3.72 -0.75 -20.15
N ALA A 96 -4.98 -0.95 -19.75
CA ALA A 96 -5.45 -2.04 -18.88
C ALA A 96 -4.89 -3.46 -19.22
N GLY A 97 -4.63 -3.76 -20.51
CA GLY A 97 -4.05 -5.03 -20.94
C GLY A 97 -2.58 -5.27 -20.57
N GLU A 98 -1.84 -4.25 -20.13
CA GLU A 98 -0.43 -4.37 -19.73
C GLU A 98 -0.26 -4.68 -18.23
N TRP A 99 -1.22 -4.26 -17.39
CA TRP A 99 -1.32 -4.73 -16.00
C TRP A 99 -1.65 -6.22 -15.92
N GLU A 100 -2.55 -6.71 -16.77
CA GLU A 100 -2.85 -8.14 -16.91
C GLU A 100 -1.58 -8.94 -17.18
N ARG A 101 -0.79 -8.52 -18.18
CA ARG A 101 0.48 -9.18 -18.54
C ARG A 101 1.53 -9.11 -17.42
N PHE A 102 1.59 -7.99 -16.69
CA PHE A 102 2.50 -7.82 -15.55
C PHE A 102 2.15 -8.78 -14.39
N TRP A 103 0.88 -8.86 -14.03
CA TRP A 103 0.41 -9.74 -12.96
C TRP A 103 0.44 -11.21 -13.34
N ASP A 104 0.05 -11.56 -14.58
CA ASP A 104 0.17 -12.93 -15.09
C ASP A 104 1.60 -13.45 -15.00
N SER A 105 2.59 -12.63 -15.35
CA SER A 105 4.01 -12.95 -15.18
C SER A 105 4.37 -13.12 -13.69
N THR A 106 4.05 -12.13 -12.86
CA THR A 106 4.38 -12.13 -11.42
C THR A 106 3.82 -13.37 -10.71
N TYR A 107 2.58 -13.75 -11.02
CA TYR A 107 1.92 -14.91 -10.43
C TYR A 107 2.39 -16.24 -11.04
N ARG A 108 2.73 -16.28 -12.34
CA ARG A 108 3.28 -17.49 -13.01
C ARG A 108 4.57 -17.98 -12.37
N PHE A 109 5.44 -17.05 -11.95
CA PHE A 109 6.74 -17.37 -11.34
C PHE A 109 6.70 -17.49 -9.82
N SER A 110 5.55 -17.23 -9.18
CA SER A 110 5.39 -17.45 -7.75
C SER A 110 5.31 -18.95 -7.45
N ALA A 111 6.24 -19.46 -6.61
CA ALA A 111 6.19 -20.84 -6.17
C ALA A 111 4.86 -21.10 -5.45
N ARG A 112 4.07 -22.06 -5.93
CA ARG A 112 2.79 -22.46 -5.34
C ARG A 112 3.01 -22.96 -3.91
N ARG A 113 2.77 -22.09 -2.92
CA ARG A 113 2.82 -22.48 -1.51
C ARG A 113 1.56 -23.28 -1.16
N ARG A 114 1.73 -24.40 -0.46
CA ARG A 114 0.64 -25.31 -0.11
C ARG A 114 -0.31 -24.77 0.95
N ASP A 115 0.13 -23.81 1.76
CA ASP A 115 -0.64 -23.19 2.84
C ASP A 115 -1.47 -21.98 2.40
N GLY A 116 -1.43 -21.61 1.10
CA GLY A 116 -2.21 -20.48 0.56
C GLY A 116 -1.67 -19.11 0.93
N PHE A 117 -0.69 -19.04 1.84
CA PHE A 117 -0.05 -17.81 2.25
C PHE A 117 1.07 -17.44 1.29
N ASN A 118 0.70 -16.97 0.10
CA ASN A 118 1.64 -16.59 -0.94
C ASN A 118 1.84 -15.06 -1.00
N THR A 119 3.01 -14.61 -0.57
CA THR A 119 3.39 -13.19 -0.53
C THR A 119 4.18 -12.75 -1.77
N ALA A 120 4.13 -13.51 -2.87
CA ALA A 120 4.77 -13.09 -4.12
C ALA A 120 4.26 -11.73 -4.58
N GLY A 121 5.18 -10.86 -5.02
CA GLY A 121 4.89 -9.47 -5.34
C GLY A 121 5.03 -8.49 -4.16
N TRP A 122 5.23 -8.98 -2.93
CA TRP A 122 5.44 -8.13 -1.75
C TRP A 122 6.93 -7.98 -1.41
N TYR A 123 7.39 -6.73 -1.37
CA TYR A 123 8.79 -6.37 -1.16
C TYR A 123 8.94 -5.33 -0.07
N ASP A 124 9.99 -5.47 0.73
CA ASP A 124 10.42 -4.45 1.67
C ASP A 124 11.32 -3.44 0.94
N ARG A 125 10.79 -2.23 0.72
CA ARG A 125 11.51 -1.13 0.07
C ARG A 125 12.75 -0.67 0.85
N ARG A 126 12.82 -0.91 2.16
CA ARG A 126 13.97 -0.55 3.01
C ARG A 126 15.05 -1.61 2.98
N ALA A 127 14.67 -2.86 3.17
CA ALA A 127 15.60 -3.99 3.21
C ALA A 127 16.01 -4.48 1.80
N LEU A 128 15.38 -3.96 0.75
CA LEU A 128 15.64 -4.31 -0.65
C LEU A 128 15.54 -5.83 -0.90
N GLY A 129 14.48 -6.44 -0.36
CA GLY A 129 14.24 -7.87 -0.38
C GLY A 129 12.76 -8.24 -0.25
N ALA A 130 12.45 -9.53 -0.17
CA ALA A 130 11.09 -10.00 0.08
C ALA A 130 10.58 -9.47 1.44
N MET A 131 9.30 -9.09 1.50
CA MET A 131 8.70 -8.67 2.77
C MET A 131 8.77 -9.83 3.77
N PRO A 132 9.23 -9.62 5.02
CA PRO A 132 9.24 -10.66 6.04
C PRO A 132 7.85 -11.26 6.26
N GLU A 133 7.77 -12.59 6.35
CA GLU A 133 6.49 -13.31 6.46
C GLU A 133 5.67 -12.84 7.66
N ALA A 134 6.31 -12.57 8.81
CA ALA A 134 5.65 -12.06 10.01
C ALA A 134 4.95 -10.71 9.78
N HIS A 135 5.57 -9.81 9.03
CA HIS A 135 4.98 -8.52 8.67
C HIS A 135 3.73 -8.71 7.79
N MET A 136 3.80 -9.63 6.82
CA MET A 136 2.67 -9.94 5.96
C MET A 136 1.54 -10.62 6.74
N ARG A 137 1.86 -11.50 7.69
CA ARG A 137 0.84 -12.16 8.53
C ARG A 137 0.13 -11.15 9.43
N GLU A 138 0.85 -10.19 10.01
CA GLU A 138 0.23 -9.09 10.75
C GLU A 138 -0.66 -8.23 9.85
N TRP A 139 -0.18 -7.85 8.65
CA TRP A 139 -0.96 -7.08 7.68
C TRP A 139 -2.25 -7.80 7.27
N VAL A 140 -2.18 -9.09 6.93
CA VAL A 140 -3.36 -9.92 6.61
C VAL A 140 -4.28 -10.03 7.82
N GLY A 141 -3.74 -10.39 8.98
CA GLY A 141 -4.52 -10.64 10.19
C GLY A 141 -5.31 -9.42 10.63
N THR A 142 -4.64 -8.26 10.71
CA THR A 142 -5.26 -7.00 11.11
C THR A 142 -6.31 -6.50 10.11
N THR A 143 -6.09 -6.69 8.80
CA THR A 143 -7.13 -6.39 7.79
C THR A 143 -8.31 -7.34 7.92
N ALA A 144 -8.08 -8.65 8.05
CA ALA A 144 -9.14 -9.63 8.19
C ALA A 144 -9.98 -9.40 9.46
N GLU A 145 -9.35 -9.06 10.59
CA GLU A 145 -10.05 -8.69 11.83
C GLU A 145 -10.95 -7.46 11.64
N ARG A 146 -10.45 -6.43 10.96
CA ARG A 146 -11.25 -5.25 10.61
C ARG A 146 -12.45 -5.62 9.75
N LEU A 147 -12.26 -6.42 8.71
CA LEU A 147 -13.36 -6.88 7.84
C LEU A 147 -14.37 -7.74 8.61
N ARG A 148 -13.93 -8.66 9.47
CA ARG A 148 -14.81 -9.47 10.32
C ARG A 148 -15.63 -8.63 11.30
N SER A 149 -15.10 -7.49 11.77
CA SER A 149 -15.84 -6.59 12.66
C SER A 149 -17.10 -6.00 12.01
N LEU A 150 -17.11 -5.92 10.68
CA LEU A 150 -18.29 -5.53 9.88
C LEU A 150 -19.34 -6.65 9.78
N ARG A 151 -19.04 -7.85 10.31
CA ARG A 151 -19.88 -9.04 10.33
C ARG A 151 -20.45 -9.42 8.94
N PRO A 152 -19.62 -9.48 7.89
CA PRO A 152 -20.09 -9.79 6.55
C PRO A 152 -20.54 -11.24 6.43
N ARG A 153 -21.52 -11.49 5.56
CA ARG A 153 -21.94 -12.85 5.18
C ARG A 153 -21.58 -13.17 3.74
N HIS A 154 -21.77 -12.21 2.82
CA HIS A 154 -21.62 -12.38 1.37
C HIS A 154 -20.62 -11.34 0.85
N VAL A 155 -19.39 -11.80 0.62
CA VAL A 155 -18.26 -10.93 0.31
C VAL A 155 -17.94 -10.97 -1.19
N LEU A 156 -17.63 -9.81 -1.77
CA LEU A 156 -16.99 -9.67 -3.08
C LEU A 156 -15.62 -8.99 -2.91
N GLU A 157 -14.55 -9.64 -3.36
CA GLU A 157 -13.20 -9.09 -3.40
C GLU A 157 -12.76 -8.82 -4.83
N ILE A 158 -12.51 -7.55 -5.14
CA ILE A 158 -11.97 -7.13 -6.43
C ILE A 158 -10.46 -6.97 -6.29
N GLY A 159 -9.70 -7.64 -7.15
CA GLY A 159 -8.25 -7.81 -7.06
C GLY A 159 -7.84 -8.83 -5.99
N CYS A 160 -8.46 -10.01 -5.98
CA CYS A 160 -8.23 -11.01 -4.94
C CYS A 160 -6.83 -11.66 -4.99
N GLY A 161 -6.09 -11.49 -6.10
CA GLY A 161 -4.76 -12.03 -6.29
C GLY A 161 -4.70 -13.52 -5.99
N LEU A 162 -3.79 -13.89 -5.08
CA LEU A 162 -3.60 -15.27 -4.62
C LEU A 162 -4.42 -15.61 -3.35
N GLY A 163 -5.37 -14.76 -2.97
CA GLY A 163 -6.32 -15.02 -1.89
C GLY A 163 -5.82 -14.71 -0.48
N LEU A 164 -4.84 -13.81 -0.31
CA LEU A 164 -4.28 -13.49 1.02
C LEU A 164 -5.34 -13.05 2.03
N ILE A 165 -6.31 -12.24 1.62
CA ILE A 165 -7.42 -11.80 2.47
C ILE A 165 -8.58 -12.81 2.45
N MET A 166 -8.85 -13.42 1.30
CA MET A 166 -9.88 -14.45 1.14
C MET A 166 -9.72 -15.60 2.14
N MET A 167 -8.54 -16.22 2.21
CA MET A 167 -8.32 -17.44 3.02
C MET A 167 -8.76 -17.29 4.48
N PRO A 168 -8.28 -16.30 5.26
CA PRO A 168 -8.69 -16.12 6.65
C PRO A 168 -10.13 -15.61 6.83
N MET A 169 -10.87 -15.33 5.75
CA MET A 169 -12.27 -14.92 5.82
C MET A 169 -13.23 -16.10 5.58
N LEU A 170 -12.81 -17.14 4.86
CA LEU A 170 -13.71 -18.23 4.42
C LEU A 170 -14.42 -18.97 5.56
N GLU A 171 -13.81 -19.08 6.73
CA GLU A 171 -14.43 -19.74 7.88
C GLU A 171 -15.58 -18.90 8.49
N HIS A 172 -15.55 -17.58 8.28
CA HIS A 172 -16.44 -16.61 8.93
C HIS A 172 -17.60 -16.11 8.05
N VAL A 173 -17.59 -16.45 6.77
CA VAL A 173 -18.59 -15.98 5.78
C VAL A 173 -19.39 -17.15 5.20
N GLU A 174 -20.53 -16.85 4.60
CA GLU A 174 -21.37 -17.85 3.92
C GLU A 174 -20.96 -18.01 2.46
N ARG A 175 -20.62 -16.90 1.79
CA ARG A 175 -20.21 -16.85 0.38
C ARG A 175 -19.09 -15.82 0.22
N TYR A 176 -18.06 -16.19 -0.54
CA TYR A 176 -16.95 -15.31 -0.88
C TYR A 176 -16.69 -15.36 -2.39
N GLU A 177 -16.80 -14.24 -3.06
CA GLU A 177 -16.45 -14.10 -4.46
C GLU A 177 -15.16 -13.31 -4.62
N GLY A 178 -14.25 -13.81 -5.46
CA GLY A 178 -13.03 -13.11 -5.82
C GLY A 178 -12.96 -12.84 -7.32
N THR A 179 -12.56 -11.62 -7.70
CA THR A 179 -12.23 -11.29 -9.08
C THR A 179 -10.80 -10.80 -9.18
N ASP A 180 -10.08 -11.21 -10.21
CA ASP A 180 -8.77 -10.64 -10.53
C ASP A 180 -8.63 -10.48 -12.05
N ILE A 181 -7.85 -9.50 -12.49
CA ILE A 181 -7.56 -9.32 -13.91
C ILE A 181 -6.66 -10.44 -14.45
N SER A 182 -5.81 -11.01 -13.59
CA SER A 182 -4.85 -12.05 -13.94
C SER A 182 -5.50 -13.42 -14.06
N THR A 183 -5.32 -14.04 -15.23
CA THR A 183 -5.82 -15.40 -15.48
C THR A 183 -5.04 -16.41 -14.64
N GLU A 184 -3.74 -16.19 -14.44
CA GLU A 184 -2.85 -17.02 -13.65
C GLU A 184 -3.19 -16.99 -12.16
N ALA A 185 -3.47 -15.81 -11.62
CA ALA A 185 -3.92 -15.66 -10.23
C ALA A 185 -5.21 -16.46 -10.00
N VAL A 186 -6.21 -16.23 -10.85
CA VAL A 186 -7.50 -16.93 -10.78
C VAL A 186 -7.33 -18.43 -10.88
N ARG A 187 -6.52 -18.92 -11.83
CA ARG A 187 -6.25 -20.36 -12.00
C ARG A 187 -5.56 -20.94 -10.76
N GLY A 188 -4.49 -20.30 -10.28
CA GLY A 188 -3.75 -20.75 -9.09
C GLY A 188 -4.62 -20.76 -7.83
N LEU A 189 -5.46 -19.74 -7.66
CA LEU A 189 -6.38 -19.64 -6.53
C LEU A 189 -7.48 -20.70 -6.58
N ARG A 190 -8.07 -21.00 -7.75
CA ARG A 190 -9.04 -22.11 -7.90
C ARG A 190 -8.44 -23.46 -7.50
N GLU A 191 -7.21 -23.73 -7.93
CA GLU A 191 -6.50 -24.97 -7.58
C GLU A 191 -6.26 -25.05 -6.06
N HIS A 192 -5.92 -23.93 -5.42
CA HIS A 192 -5.75 -23.88 -3.97
C HIS A 192 -7.08 -24.09 -3.22
N LEU A 193 -8.15 -23.44 -3.67
CA LEU A 193 -9.49 -23.56 -3.08
C LEU A 193 -10.04 -24.99 -3.17
N ALA A 194 -9.72 -25.74 -4.22
CA ALA A 194 -10.17 -27.13 -4.37
C ALA A 194 -9.68 -28.06 -3.23
N GLY A 195 -8.56 -27.73 -2.58
CA GLY A 195 -8.02 -28.46 -1.43
C GLY A 195 -8.35 -27.85 -0.06
N HIS A 196 -9.04 -26.70 -0.02
CA HIS A 196 -9.28 -25.96 1.21
C HIS A 196 -10.57 -26.43 1.92
N PRO A 197 -10.60 -26.59 3.26
CA PRO A 197 -11.78 -27.08 3.99
C PRO A 197 -13.06 -26.25 3.76
N HIS A 198 -12.90 -24.94 3.55
CA HIS A 198 -14.00 -24.02 3.28
C HIS A 198 -14.07 -23.56 1.80
N GLY A 199 -13.33 -24.22 0.91
CA GLY A 199 -13.24 -23.83 -0.50
C GLY A 199 -14.57 -23.81 -1.24
N ALA A 200 -15.54 -24.63 -0.84
CA ALA A 200 -16.90 -24.66 -1.41
C ALA A 200 -17.69 -23.36 -1.19
N ARG A 201 -17.28 -22.50 -0.25
CA ARG A 201 -17.88 -21.17 -0.02
C ARG A 201 -17.32 -20.10 -0.95
N ALA A 202 -16.22 -20.41 -1.65
CA ALA A 202 -15.48 -19.47 -2.47
C ALA A 202 -15.72 -19.72 -3.96
N ALA A 203 -15.95 -18.66 -4.72
CA ALA A 203 -15.93 -18.69 -6.17
C ALA A 203 -15.00 -17.59 -6.68
N VAL A 204 -14.11 -17.91 -7.61
CA VAL A 204 -13.20 -16.91 -8.18
C VAL A 204 -13.28 -16.90 -9.70
N ARG A 205 -13.19 -15.72 -10.30
CA ARG A 205 -13.29 -15.52 -11.75
C ARG A 205 -12.41 -14.38 -12.22
N ARG A 206 -12.13 -14.34 -13.53
CA ARG A 206 -11.49 -13.17 -14.12
C ARG A 206 -12.47 -12.00 -14.10
N GLY A 207 -11.98 -10.80 -13.84
CA GLY A 207 -12.78 -9.58 -13.90
C GLY A 207 -11.94 -8.34 -13.71
N ASP A 208 -12.18 -7.33 -14.55
CA ASP A 208 -11.64 -5.98 -14.36
C ASP A 208 -12.43 -5.23 -13.28
N ALA A 209 -11.76 -4.35 -12.53
CA ALA A 209 -12.37 -3.65 -11.41
C ALA A 209 -13.58 -2.78 -11.83
N LEU A 210 -13.48 -2.08 -12.97
CA LEU A 210 -14.54 -1.21 -13.45
C LEU A 210 -15.74 -2.02 -13.98
N GLU A 211 -15.47 -3.10 -14.70
CA GLU A 211 -16.51 -4.02 -15.18
C GLU A 211 -17.27 -4.68 -14.01
N VAL A 212 -16.54 -5.18 -13.02
CA VAL A 212 -17.13 -5.81 -11.83
C VAL A 212 -17.93 -4.80 -11.00
N ALA A 213 -17.39 -3.60 -10.80
CA ALA A 213 -18.10 -2.52 -10.13
C ALA A 213 -19.39 -2.14 -10.87
N ALA A 214 -19.37 -2.08 -12.21
CA ALA A 214 -20.55 -1.76 -13.00
C ALA A 214 -21.68 -2.78 -12.85
N GLY A 215 -21.33 -4.06 -12.68
CA GLY A 215 -22.28 -5.17 -12.52
C GLY A 215 -22.71 -5.47 -11.08
N THR A 216 -22.26 -4.71 -10.08
CA THR A 216 -22.59 -4.98 -8.67
C THR A 216 -24.07 -4.65 -8.38
N SER A 217 -24.83 -5.61 -7.85
CA SER A 217 -26.31 -5.55 -7.76
C SER A 217 -26.91 -5.96 -6.40
N GLY A 218 -26.29 -5.55 -5.28
CA GLY A 218 -26.85 -5.74 -3.94
C GLY A 218 -26.84 -7.17 -3.38
N GLU A 219 -26.19 -8.12 -4.06
CA GLU A 219 -26.02 -9.50 -3.59
C GLU A 219 -24.94 -9.65 -2.50
N HIS A 220 -24.07 -8.65 -2.36
CA HIS A 220 -22.93 -8.67 -1.45
C HIS A 220 -23.14 -7.63 -0.36
N ASP A 221 -23.02 -8.04 0.90
CA ASP A 221 -23.10 -7.14 2.06
C ASP A 221 -21.75 -6.49 2.38
N LEU A 222 -20.66 -7.00 1.80
CA LEU A 222 -19.33 -6.38 1.81
C LEU A 222 -18.66 -6.52 0.44
N VAL A 223 -18.21 -5.40 -0.11
CA VAL A 223 -17.36 -5.36 -1.31
C VAL A 223 -16.01 -4.75 -0.94
N LEU A 224 -14.90 -5.43 -1.21
CA LEU A 224 -13.56 -4.94 -0.87
C LEU A 224 -12.65 -4.76 -2.09
N LEU A 225 -11.87 -3.68 -2.04
CA LEU A 225 -10.71 -3.39 -2.87
C LEU A 225 -9.53 -3.15 -1.93
N ASN A 226 -8.77 -4.18 -1.61
CA ASN A 226 -7.64 -4.07 -0.68
C ASN A 226 -6.31 -4.14 -1.43
N SER A 227 -5.53 -3.06 -1.41
CA SER A 227 -4.24 -2.94 -2.11
C SER A 227 -4.35 -3.05 -3.64
N VAL A 228 -5.42 -2.49 -4.21
CA VAL A 228 -5.68 -2.46 -5.67
C VAL A 228 -5.64 -1.06 -6.25
N VAL A 229 -6.18 -0.08 -5.51
CA VAL A 229 -6.41 1.30 -5.98
C VAL A 229 -5.13 1.95 -6.50
N GLN A 230 -3.96 1.62 -5.95
CA GLN A 230 -2.67 2.18 -6.39
C GLN A 230 -2.30 1.84 -7.85
N TYR A 231 -2.96 0.87 -8.47
CA TYR A 231 -2.73 0.46 -9.86
C TYR A 231 -3.72 1.11 -10.84
N PHE A 232 -4.69 1.87 -10.34
CA PHE A 232 -5.61 2.62 -11.17
C PHE A 232 -4.90 3.78 -11.88
N PRO A 233 -5.36 4.16 -13.08
CA PRO A 233 -4.69 5.21 -13.87
C PRO A 233 -4.78 6.59 -13.20
N ASP A 234 -5.93 6.91 -12.60
CA ASP A 234 -6.19 8.22 -11.98
C ASP A 234 -7.38 8.16 -11.00
N LEU A 235 -7.69 9.31 -10.39
CA LEU A 235 -8.81 9.45 -9.46
C LEU A 235 -10.18 9.42 -10.14
N ALA A 236 -10.28 9.76 -11.43
CA ALA A 236 -11.55 9.70 -12.15
C ALA A 236 -11.98 8.24 -12.34
N HIS A 237 -11.02 7.35 -12.64
CA HIS A 237 -11.25 5.92 -12.64
C HIS A 237 -11.70 5.40 -11.27
N LEU A 238 -11.06 5.84 -10.18
CA LEU A 238 -11.52 5.51 -8.82
C LEU A 238 -12.95 6.01 -8.56
N GLU A 239 -13.29 7.21 -9.01
CA GLU A 239 -14.63 7.80 -8.88
C GLU A 239 -15.70 6.95 -9.60
N GLU A 240 -15.43 6.49 -10.81
CA GLU A 240 -16.30 5.59 -11.58
C GLU A 240 -16.48 4.23 -10.91
N VAL A 241 -15.39 3.64 -10.41
CA VAL A 241 -15.42 2.37 -9.68
C VAL A 241 -16.27 2.53 -8.41
N VAL A 242 -16.02 3.55 -7.59
CA VAL A 242 -16.81 3.82 -6.38
C VAL A 242 -18.29 3.97 -6.72
N ALA A 243 -18.64 4.78 -7.74
CA ALA A 243 -20.02 4.98 -8.16
C ALA A 243 -20.72 3.66 -8.55
N GLY A 244 -19.99 2.70 -9.13
CA GLY A 244 -20.51 1.37 -9.44
C GLY A 244 -20.75 0.51 -8.21
N LEU A 245 -19.76 0.44 -7.31
CA LEU A 245 -19.83 -0.39 -6.10
C LEU A 245 -20.95 0.07 -5.15
N THR A 246 -21.22 1.37 -5.13
CA THR A 246 -22.25 1.98 -4.27
C THR A 246 -23.67 1.92 -4.85
N ARG A 247 -23.90 1.11 -5.88
CA ARG A 247 -25.26 0.80 -6.39
C ARG A 247 -25.99 -0.22 -5.53
N GLY A 248 -25.26 -1.06 -4.79
CA GLY A 248 -25.82 -1.97 -3.77
C GLY A 248 -26.14 -1.25 -2.46
N ASP A 249 -26.55 -2.01 -1.45
CA ASP A 249 -26.84 -1.48 -0.10
C ASP A 249 -25.85 -1.97 0.98
N GLY A 250 -24.81 -2.71 0.57
CA GLY A 250 -23.77 -3.24 1.45
C GLY A 250 -22.74 -2.20 1.88
N VAL A 251 -21.64 -2.67 2.47
CA VAL A 251 -20.47 -1.87 2.83
C VAL A 251 -19.40 -1.99 1.75
N VAL A 252 -18.73 -0.90 1.40
CA VAL A 252 -17.56 -0.92 0.52
C VAL A 252 -16.29 -0.64 1.33
N PHE A 253 -15.30 -1.51 1.25
CA PHE A 253 -14.03 -1.37 1.92
C PHE A 253 -12.92 -1.05 0.91
N LEU A 254 -12.29 0.11 1.03
CA LEU A 254 -11.13 0.51 0.26
C LEU A 254 -9.90 0.42 1.16
N GLY A 255 -9.14 -0.66 1.04
CA GLY A 255 -8.04 -0.98 1.93
C GLY A 255 -6.67 -0.66 1.36
N ASP A 256 -5.73 -0.37 2.26
CA ASP A 256 -4.30 -0.28 1.98
C ASP A 256 -3.97 0.85 0.99
N LEU A 257 -4.68 1.98 1.12
CA LEU A 257 -4.56 3.15 0.24
C LEU A 257 -3.29 3.94 0.54
N LEU A 258 -2.47 4.19 -0.48
CA LEU A 258 -1.26 5.02 -0.35
C LEU A 258 -1.63 6.47 -0.06
N HIS A 259 -1.19 6.97 1.09
CA HIS A 259 -1.53 8.30 1.55
C HIS A 259 -0.71 9.38 0.84
N ARG A 260 -1.35 10.21 0.02
CA ARG A 260 -0.69 11.26 -0.78
C ARG A 260 0.23 12.17 0.03
N GLY A 261 -0.26 12.70 1.15
CA GLY A 261 0.53 13.58 2.02
C GLY A 261 1.67 12.90 2.78
N LEU A 262 1.76 11.58 2.75
CA LEU A 262 2.80 10.78 3.43
C LEU A 262 3.74 10.06 2.46
N HIS A 263 3.46 10.11 1.15
CA HIS A 263 4.30 9.49 0.13
C HIS A 263 5.71 10.09 0.11
N ARG A 264 5.85 11.42 0.03
CA ARG A 264 7.16 12.06 0.12
C ARG A 264 7.87 11.81 1.46
N PRO A 265 7.21 11.94 2.64
CA PRO A 265 7.80 11.54 3.91
C PRO A 265 8.30 10.10 3.99
N MET A 266 7.61 9.15 3.34
CA MET A 266 8.07 7.78 3.22
C MET A 266 9.39 7.69 2.44
N HIS A 267 9.47 8.34 1.26
CA HIS A 267 10.68 8.37 0.44
C HIS A 267 11.85 9.04 1.18
N VAL A 268 11.62 10.19 1.82
CA VAL A 268 12.65 10.85 2.65
C VAL A 268 13.15 9.90 3.73
N ALA A 269 12.25 9.26 4.48
CA ALA A 269 12.63 8.33 5.54
C ALA A 269 13.42 7.11 5.06
N GLN A 270 13.26 6.70 3.80
CA GLN A 270 14.05 5.62 3.19
C GLN A 270 15.40 6.11 2.67
N VAL A 271 15.41 7.25 1.99
CA VAL A 271 16.61 7.81 1.36
C VAL A 271 17.62 8.26 2.41
N VAL A 272 17.18 8.93 3.47
CA VAL A 272 18.07 9.44 4.54
C VAL A 272 18.85 8.33 5.27
N GLU A 273 18.32 7.10 5.29
CA GLU A 273 18.99 5.94 5.91
C GLU A 273 20.19 5.46 5.07
N GLN A 274 20.30 5.88 3.80
CA GLN A 274 21.37 5.48 2.87
C GLN A 274 22.56 6.44 2.84
N PHE A 275 22.45 7.60 3.51
CA PHE A 275 23.48 8.63 3.51
C PHE A 275 24.22 8.69 4.85
N PRO A 276 25.56 8.92 4.84
CA PRO A 276 26.30 9.20 6.06
C PRO A 276 25.87 10.55 6.66
N ASP A 277 26.08 10.72 7.96
CA ASP A 277 25.74 11.94 8.71
C ASP A 277 26.42 13.21 8.18
N SER A 278 27.59 13.06 7.55
CA SER A 278 28.33 14.16 6.90
C SER A 278 27.79 14.52 5.52
N ALA A 279 26.81 13.79 4.98
CA ALA A 279 26.26 14.08 3.68
C ALA A 279 25.52 15.43 3.71
N PRO A 280 25.73 16.30 2.70
CA PRO A 280 25.02 17.55 2.65
C PRO A 280 23.56 17.33 2.21
N VAL A 281 22.65 18.13 2.78
CA VAL A 281 21.21 18.11 2.52
C VAL A 281 20.86 18.07 1.02
N ARG A 282 21.57 18.82 0.17
CA ARG A 282 21.30 18.82 -1.29
C ARG A 282 21.34 17.42 -1.92
N ARG A 283 22.28 16.56 -1.49
CA ARG A 283 22.41 15.21 -2.07
C ARG A 283 21.24 14.31 -1.67
N VAL A 284 20.77 14.46 -0.43
CA VAL A 284 19.60 13.75 0.08
C VAL A 284 18.34 14.22 -0.64
N ARG A 285 18.17 15.53 -0.86
CA ARG A 285 17.06 16.09 -1.65
C ARG A 285 17.06 15.53 -3.07
N THR A 286 18.19 15.60 -3.79
CA THR A 286 18.28 15.06 -5.16
C THR A 286 17.93 13.58 -5.20
N ALA A 287 18.44 12.77 -4.28
CA ALA A 287 18.11 11.35 -4.22
C ALA A 287 16.62 11.10 -3.89
N THR A 288 16.00 11.96 -3.08
CA THR A 288 14.55 11.91 -2.79
C THR A 288 13.74 12.16 -4.05
N GLU A 289 14.07 13.21 -4.82
CA GLU A 289 13.36 13.53 -6.06
C GLU A 289 13.52 12.42 -7.13
N VAL A 290 14.72 11.81 -7.24
CA VAL A 290 14.94 10.64 -8.12
C VAL A 290 14.09 9.45 -7.66
N SER A 291 14.03 9.21 -6.35
CA SER A 291 13.23 8.12 -5.77
C SER A 291 11.74 8.31 -6.04
N LEU A 292 11.23 9.53 -5.88
CA LEU A 292 9.84 9.90 -6.16
C LEU A 292 9.49 9.76 -7.65
N ALA A 293 10.33 10.28 -8.55
CA ALA A 293 10.08 10.21 -9.99
C ALA A 293 9.97 8.78 -10.52
N GLY A 294 10.64 7.83 -9.84
CA GLY A 294 10.59 6.40 -10.18
C GLY A 294 9.41 5.63 -9.58
N ASP A 295 8.56 6.24 -8.75
CA ASP A 295 7.41 5.63 -8.09
C ASP A 295 6.12 6.36 -8.49
N ALA A 296 5.33 5.74 -9.37
CA ALA A 296 4.11 6.34 -9.91
C ALA A 296 2.83 5.55 -9.58
N PRO A 297 2.54 5.20 -8.31
CA PRO A 297 1.24 4.67 -7.93
C PRO A 297 0.17 5.76 -7.90
N LEU A 298 -1.10 5.37 -7.98
CA LEU A 298 -2.18 6.28 -7.61
C LEU A 298 -2.12 6.57 -6.10
N LEU A 299 -1.88 7.83 -5.77
CA LEU A 299 -1.90 8.34 -4.41
C LEU A 299 -3.28 8.92 -4.08
N VAL A 300 -3.77 8.69 -2.86
CA VAL A 300 -5.08 9.17 -2.41
C VAL A 300 -4.92 10.06 -1.17
N GLY A 301 -5.48 11.26 -1.20
CA GLY A 301 -5.60 12.12 -0.02
C GLY A 301 -6.86 11.79 0.81
N PRO A 302 -6.82 11.81 2.16
CA PRO A 302 -8.00 11.61 3.01
C PRO A 302 -9.21 12.48 2.63
N ASP A 303 -9.03 13.80 2.55
CA ASP A 303 -10.13 14.73 2.22
C ASP A 303 -10.53 14.67 0.73
N GLU A 304 -9.56 14.34 -0.13
CA GLU A 304 -9.80 14.09 -1.55
C GLU A 304 -10.73 12.88 -1.74
N LEU A 305 -10.51 11.80 -1.00
CA LEU A 305 -11.36 10.61 -1.01
C LEU A 305 -12.76 10.92 -0.49
N ARG A 306 -12.89 11.66 0.62
CA ARG A 306 -14.22 12.08 1.13
C ARG A 306 -15.00 12.88 0.10
N ARG A 307 -14.36 13.85 -0.56
CA ARG A 307 -14.99 14.64 -1.62
C ARG A 307 -15.35 13.80 -2.84
N LEU A 308 -14.50 12.83 -3.21
CA LEU A 308 -14.76 11.89 -4.29
C LEU A 308 -16.00 11.04 -3.98
N VAL A 309 -16.07 10.44 -2.80
CA VAL A 309 -17.23 9.63 -2.38
C VAL A 309 -18.50 10.46 -2.34
N ALA A 310 -18.44 11.69 -1.82
CA ALA A 310 -19.61 12.58 -1.78
C ALA A 310 -20.18 12.90 -3.17
N ARG A 311 -19.35 12.91 -4.22
CA ARG A 311 -19.79 13.08 -5.62
C ARG A 311 -20.25 11.76 -6.25
N ALA A 312 -19.46 10.70 -6.11
CA ALA A 312 -19.69 9.41 -6.74
C ALA A 312 -20.89 8.66 -6.16
N ALA A 313 -21.12 8.82 -4.87
CA ALA A 313 -22.08 8.04 -4.09
C ALA A 313 -22.87 8.93 -3.12
N PRO A 314 -23.74 9.83 -3.61
CA PRO A 314 -24.53 10.70 -2.73
C PRO A 314 -25.31 9.90 -1.68
N GLY A 315 -25.19 10.30 -0.40
CA GLY A 315 -25.84 9.61 0.73
C GLY A 315 -25.02 8.48 1.35
N TRP A 316 -23.81 8.24 0.86
CA TRP A 316 -22.82 7.37 1.48
C TRP A 316 -21.86 8.17 2.35
N ASP A 317 -21.49 7.59 3.48
CA ASP A 317 -20.42 8.09 4.34
C ASP A 317 -19.06 7.49 3.94
N CYS A 318 -17.99 8.13 4.38
CA CYS A 318 -16.60 7.68 4.18
C CYS A 318 -15.82 7.79 5.48
N ASP A 319 -15.73 6.67 6.21
CA ASP A 319 -14.94 6.56 7.43
C ASP A 319 -13.51 6.18 7.12
N LEU A 320 -12.57 7.01 7.59
CA LEU A 320 -11.15 6.79 7.37
C LEU A 320 -10.51 6.20 8.63
N LEU A 321 -9.61 5.26 8.44
CA LEU A 321 -8.96 4.56 9.55
C LEU A 321 -7.47 4.40 9.25
N VAL A 322 -6.61 4.74 10.20
CA VAL A 322 -5.20 4.31 10.11
C VAL A 322 -5.14 2.79 10.28
N ARG A 323 -4.12 2.17 9.67
CA ARG A 323 -3.99 0.71 9.70
C ARG A 323 -3.46 0.25 11.06
N ARG A 324 -3.91 -0.93 11.49
CA ARG A 324 -3.40 -1.58 12.72
C ARG A 324 -2.05 -2.26 12.44
N GLY A 325 -1.35 -2.61 13.51
CA GLY A 325 -0.13 -3.42 13.47
C GLY A 325 1.06 -2.75 14.14
N THR A 326 1.93 -3.57 14.73
CA THR A 326 3.07 -3.18 15.56
C THR A 326 4.39 -3.11 14.79
N HIS A 327 4.54 -3.86 13.69
CA HIS A 327 5.77 -3.82 12.89
C HIS A 327 5.84 -2.54 12.06
N ARG A 328 6.96 -1.82 12.08
CA ARG A 328 7.11 -0.54 11.36
C ARG A 328 7.36 -0.72 9.86
N THR A 329 6.31 -1.11 9.14
CA THR A 329 6.32 -1.35 7.68
C THR A 329 5.84 -0.13 6.90
N GLU A 330 5.98 -0.14 5.58
CA GLU A 330 5.30 0.84 4.75
C GLU A 330 3.77 0.80 4.94
N MET A 331 3.21 -0.41 5.01
CA MET A 331 1.76 -0.62 4.98
C MET A 331 1.06 -0.03 6.20
N ASN A 332 1.59 -0.17 7.41
CA ASN A 332 0.92 0.37 8.61
C ASN A 332 1.34 1.80 8.98
N ARG A 333 2.31 2.38 8.27
CA ARG A 333 2.79 3.75 8.51
C ARG A 333 2.21 4.72 7.50
N PHE A 334 2.29 4.41 6.20
CA PHE A 334 2.04 5.39 5.14
C PHE A 334 0.79 5.10 4.32
N ARG A 335 -0.04 4.18 4.80
CA ARG A 335 -1.31 3.79 4.17
C ARG A 335 -2.45 3.87 5.18
N PHE A 336 -3.65 4.00 4.64
CA PHE A 336 -4.89 4.07 5.41
C PHE A 336 -5.99 3.25 4.73
N ASP A 337 -7.06 2.97 5.47
CA ASP A 337 -8.24 2.31 4.94
C ASP A 337 -9.41 3.28 4.95
N ALA A 338 -10.38 3.03 4.08
CA ALA A 338 -11.67 3.70 4.08
C ALA A 338 -12.81 2.68 4.06
N VAL A 339 -13.87 2.97 4.80
CA VAL A 339 -15.10 2.19 4.82
C VAL A 339 -16.24 3.09 4.40
N LEU A 340 -16.94 2.69 3.34
CA LEU A 340 -18.07 3.39 2.78
C LEU A 340 -19.34 2.64 3.15
N SER A 341 -20.32 3.35 3.68
CA SER A 341 -21.61 2.76 4.06
C SER A 341 -22.76 3.72 3.78
N ARG A 342 -23.94 3.16 3.52
CA ARG A 342 -25.16 3.95 3.28
C ARG A 342 -25.82 4.35 4.59
N GLY A 343 -26.19 5.63 4.67
CA GLY A 343 -26.89 6.19 5.82
C GLY A 343 -25.93 6.53 6.96
N ARG A 344 -26.11 7.73 7.51
CA ARG A 344 -25.41 8.18 8.71
C ARG A 344 -25.54 7.11 9.77
N HIS A 345 -24.42 6.50 10.16
CA HIS A 345 -24.35 5.69 11.38
C HIS A 345 -25.09 6.48 12.49
N PRO A 346 -25.91 5.87 13.37
CA PRO A 346 -26.70 6.63 14.36
C PRO A 346 -25.88 7.64 15.18
N ASN A 347 -24.57 7.40 15.29
CA ASN A 347 -23.61 8.25 15.99
C ASN A 347 -22.99 9.39 15.16
N SER A 348 -23.24 9.49 13.85
CA SER A 348 -22.57 10.47 12.98
C SER A 348 -22.89 11.92 13.33
N ASP A 349 -24.15 12.16 13.70
CA ASP A 349 -24.68 13.49 14.02
C ASP A 349 -24.80 13.70 15.54
N ALA A 350 -24.32 12.73 16.32
CA ALA A 350 -24.30 12.82 17.75
C ALA A 350 -23.38 13.97 18.20
N PRO A 351 -23.79 14.78 19.19
CA PRO A 351 -22.88 15.73 19.79
C PRO A 351 -21.69 14.98 20.39
N VAL A 352 -20.49 15.38 19.94
CA VAL A 352 -19.21 14.91 20.48
C VAL A 352 -18.61 15.99 21.35
N ARG A 353 -17.81 15.60 22.33
CA ARG A 353 -16.93 16.53 23.04
C ARG A 353 -15.59 16.62 22.32
N PRO A 354 -15.29 17.71 21.61
CA PRO A 354 -13.99 17.87 20.98
C PRO A 354 -12.93 18.25 22.01
N LEU A 355 -11.76 17.64 21.89
CA LEU A 355 -10.57 17.92 22.70
C LEU A 355 -9.36 18.05 21.78
N SER A 356 -8.36 18.82 22.19
CA SER A 356 -7.05 18.87 21.54
C SER A 356 -6.05 18.03 22.34
N TRP A 357 -5.16 17.32 21.66
CA TRP A 357 -4.10 16.57 22.34
C TRP A 357 -3.17 17.52 23.12
N PRO A 358 -3.04 17.37 24.45
CA PRO A 358 -2.26 18.28 25.30
C PRO A 358 -0.76 17.94 25.29
N GLY A 359 -0.33 16.97 24.49
CA GLY A 359 0.97 16.30 24.62
C GLY A 359 0.84 14.99 25.39
N ASN A 360 1.98 14.35 25.68
CA ASN A 360 2.02 13.03 26.30
C ASN A 360 2.73 13.02 27.68
N PRO A 361 2.40 13.93 28.63
CA PRO A 361 2.96 13.87 29.97
C PRO A 361 2.46 12.60 30.67
N GLY A 362 3.37 11.75 31.16
CA GLY A 362 3.01 10.53 31.89
C GLY A 362 2.44 9.37 31.06
N GLY A 363 2.32 9.55 29.74
CA GLY A 363 1.85 8.51 28.81
C GLY A 363 0.34 8.56 28.51
N VAL A 364 -0.08 7.80 27.50
CA VAL A 364 -1.45 7.82 26.96
C VAL A 364 -2.50 7.55 28.04
N ALA A 365 -2.24 6.62 28.95
CA ALA A 365 -3.19 6.27 30.00
C ALA A 365 -3.51 7.45 30.94
N GLU A 366 -2.49 8.20 31.35
CA GLU A 366 -2.66 9.37 32.21
C GLU A 366 -3.39 10.50 31.47
N VAL A 367 -3.03 10.72 30.20
CA VAL A 367 -3.68 11.73 29.36
C VAL A 367 -5.16 11.39 29.18
N LEU A 368 -5.50 10.15 28.78
CA LEU A 368 -6.89 9.75 28.60
C LEU A 368 -7.69 9.80 29.90
N ALA A 369 -7.12 9.36 31.03
CA ALA A 369 -7.79 9.44 32.34
C ALA A 369 -8.07 10.88 32.79
N THR A 370 -7.23 11.84 32.37
CA THR A 370 -7.40 13.26 32.68
C THR A 370 -8.40 13.94 31.74
N LEU A 371 -8.35 13.60 30.45
CA LEU A 371 -9.15 14.23 29.41
C LEU A 371 -10.60 13.73 29.37
N VAL A 372 -10.79 12.41 29.52
CA VAL A 372 -12.07 11.73 29.38
C VAL A 372 -12.73 11.60 30.75
N ARG A 373 -13.83 12.32 30.96
CA ARG A 373 -14.61 12.26 32.19
C ARG A 373 -15.47 11.01 32.22
N PRO A 374 -15.83 10.48 33.41
CA PRO A 374 -16.73 9.32 33.52
C PRO A 374 -18.07 9.47 32.79
N ASP A 375 -18.60 10.69 32.72
CA ASP A 375 -19.88 11.01 32.07
C ASP A 375 -19.73 11.28 30.55
N ASP A 376 -18.51 11.35 30.03
CA ASP A 376 -18.30 11.55 28.60
C ASP A 376 -18.68 10.26 27.84
N GLU A 377 -19.74 10.33 27.03
CA GLU A 377 -20.15 9.19 26.18
C GLU A 377 -19.40 9.16 24.85
N ARG A 378 -19.10 10.35 24.29
CA ARG A 378 -18.58 10.53 22.93
C ARG A 378 -17.50 11.61 22.94
N VAL A 379 -16.25 11.21 22.76
CA VAL A 379 -15.09 12.11 22.79
C VAL A 379 -14.35 12.01 21.48
N VAL A 380 -13.93 13.16 20.93
CA VAL A 380 -12.99 13.22 19.81
C VAL A 380 -11.78 14.03 20.21
N ILE A 381 -10.60 13.42 20.14
CA ILE A 381 -9.32 14.05 20.45
C ILE A 381 -8.58 14.31 19.14
N ARG A 382 -8.25 15.57 18.87
CA ARG A 382 -7.66 16.01 17.61
C ARG A 382 -6.15 16.16 17.68
N SER A 383 -5.52 15.99 16.53
CA SER A 383 -4.12 16.38 16.29
C SER A 383 -3.11 15.64 17.18
N VAL A 384 -3.33 14.35 17.41
CA VAL A 384 -2.38 13.50 18.15
C VAL A 384 -1.18 13.18 17.24
N PRO A 385 0.07 13.48 17.63
CA PRO A 385 1.23 13.14 16.80
C PRO A 385 1.43 11.63 16.72
N ASP A 386 1.40 11.08 15.50
CA ASP A 386 1.55 9.64 15.26
C ASP A 386 3.02 9.23 15.30
N ALA A 387 3.40 8.37 16.24
CA ALA A 387 4.77 7.90 16.41
C ALA A 387 5.31 7.12 15.20
N ARG A 388 4.44 6.69 14.27
CA ARG A 388 4.80 5.98 13.05
C ARG A 388 5.25 6.92 11.93
N THR A 389 4.72 8.14 11.89
CA THR A 389 4.82 9.03 10.71
C THR A 389 5.27 10.45 11.05
N HIS A 390 4.94 10.97 12.23
CA HIS A 390 5.15 12.37 12.60
C HIS A 390 6.62 12.81 12.47
N ALA A 391 7.55 11.97 12.94
CA ALA A 391 8.98 12.23 12.81
C ALA A 391 9.44 12.31 11.35
N CYS A 392 8.88 11.49 10.46
CA CYS A 392 9.21 11.52 9.03
C CYS A 392 8.69 12.80 8.36
N VAL A 393 7.49 13.26 8.73
CA VAL A 393 6.94 14.52 8.22
C VAL A 393 7.79 15.71 8.67
N ARG A 394 8.17 15.76 9.96
CA ARG A 394 9.05 16.81 10.48
C ARG A 394 10.43 16.79 9.83
N LEU A 395 11.01 15.61 9.64
CA LEU A 395 12.28 15.46 8.92
C LEU A 395 12.18 15.94 7.48
N THR A 396 11.08 15.63 6.79
CA THR A 396 10.83 16.08 5.41
C THR A 396 10.78 17.59 5.33
N ARG A 397 10.03 18.24 6.22
CA ARG A 397 9.94 19.69 6.28
C ARG A 397 11.29 20.35 6.58
N ALA A 398 12.01 19.85 7.59
CA ALA A 398 13.34 20.34 7.91
C ALA A 398 14.30 20.15 6.73
N LEU A 399 14.25 18.99 6.08
CA LEU A 399 15.03 18.70 4.89
C LEU A 399 14.76 19.71 3.79
N ASP A 400 13.52 20.15 3.57
CA ASP A 400 13.13 21.11 2.52
C ASP A 400 13.50 22.56 2.85
N GLU A 401 13.50 22.94 4.12
CA GLU A 401 13.77 24.31 4.58
C GLU A 401 15.27 24.57 4.84
N ALA A 402 16.09 23.52 5.03
CA ALA A 402 17.50 23.67 5.40
C ALA A 402 18.42 24.24 4.29
N PRO A 403 19.58 24.81 4.65
CA PRO A 403 20.62 25.15 3.69
C PRO A 403 21.16 23.91 2.95
N GLU A 404 21.52 24.06 1.67
CA GLU A 404 21.95 22.95 0.80
C GLU A 404 23.22 22.22 1.26
N ASP A 405 24.13 22.96 1.91
CA ASP A 405 25.41 22.46 2.42
C ASP A 405 25.35 21.98 3.87
N LEU A 406 24.20 22.11 4.55
CA LEU A 406 24.04 21.67 5.92
C LEU A 406 24.29 20.16 6.02
N PRO A 407 25.14 19.68 6.96
CA PRO A 407 25.30 18.25 7.21
C PRO A 407 24.01 17.61 7.72
N LEU A 408 23.73 16.38 7.29
CA LEU A 408 22.53 15.64 7.70
C LEU A 408 22.46 15.42 9.22
N ALA A 409 23.58 15.24 9.91
CA ALA A 409 23.61 15.15 11.37
C ALA A 409 23.08 16.44 12.03
N GLU A 410 23.56 17.60 11.59
CA GLU A 410 23.15 18.89 12.16
C GLU A 410 21.65 19.16 11.92
N LEU A 411 21.13 18.75 10.75
CA LEU A 411 19.69 18.77 10.48
C LEU A 411 18.90 17.92 11.50
N ARG A 412 19.38 16.70 11.78
CA ARG A 412 18.73 15.76 12.71
C ARG A 412 18.79 16.26 14.15
N ASP A 413 19.92 16.82 14.57
CA ASP A 413 20.11 17.36 15.92
C ASP A 413 19.19 18.56 16.19
N GLY A 414 18.86 19.34 15.15
CA GLY A 414 17.87 20.42 15.23
C GLY A 414 16.42 19.95 15.44
N LEU A 415 16.11 18.66 15.25
CA LEU A 415 14.78 18.13 15.42
C LEU A 415 14.55 17.70 16.88
N ALA A 416 13.88 18.55 17.66
CA ALA A 416 13.45 18.19 19.01
C ALA A 416 12.63 16.87 19.03
N PRO A 417 12.77 16.01 20.05
CA PRO A 417 11.92 14.84 20.21
C PRO A 417 10.45 15.23 20.24
N ALA A 418 9.61 14.55 19.46
CA ALA A 418 8.17 14.74 19.51
C ALA A 418 7.58 13.76 20.52
N ALA A 419 6.69 14.25 21.40
CA ALA A 419 5.89 13.42 22.31
C ALA A 419 4.78 12.65 21.56
N ALA A 420 5.19 11.92 20.52
CA ALA A 420 4.31 11.18 19.63
C ALA A 420 3.88 9.85 20.25
N VAL A 421 2.72 9.37 19.81
CA VAL A 421 2.03 8.21 20.38
C VAL A 421 1.84 7.16 19.29
N ASP A 422 2.11 5.89 19.62
CA ASP A 422 1.75 4.79 18.73
C ASP A 422 0.23 4.61 18.73
N PRO A 423 -0.43 4.60 17.56
CA PRO A 423 -1.85 4.29 17.45
C PRO A 423 -2.29 3.02 18.20
N GLU A 424 -1.47 1.95 18.23
CA GLU A 424 -1.81 0.75 19.03
C GLU A 424 -2.03 1.06 20.51
N THR A 425 -1.22 1.95 21.09
CA THR A 425 -1.37 2.35 22.49
C THR A 425 -2.68 3.11 22.75
N LEU A 426 -3.18 3.85 21.76
CA LEU A 426 -4.48 4.55 21.86
C LEU A 426 -5.63 3.55 21.87
N TRP A 427 -5.64 2.58 20.94
CA TRP A 427 -6.62 1.50 20.91
C TRP A 427 -6.60 0.69 22.21
N GLU A 428 -5.44 0.13 22.57
CA GLU A 428 -5.28 -0.69 23.79
C GLU A 428 -5.75 0.04 25.05
N THR A 429 -5.39 1.32 25.19
CA THR A 429 -5.75 2.10 26.37
C THR A 429 -7.24 2.41 26.39
N GLY A 430 -7.82 2.85 25.28
CA GLY A 430 -9.25 3.15 25.21
C GLY A 430 -10.12 1.90 25.43
N HIS A 431 -9.73 0.75 24.86
CA HIS A 431 -10.41 -0.53 25.08
C HIS A 431 -10.36 -0.96 26.54
N ARG A 432 -9.21 -0.84 27.22
CA ARG A 432 -9.10 -1.11 28.67
C ARG A 432 -10.01 -0.20 29.51
N LEU A 433 -10.29 1.01 29.03
CA LEU A 433 -11.20 1.96 29.66
C LEU A 433 -12.68 1.73 29.26
N GLY A 434 -13.00 0.68 28.49
CA GLY A 434 -14.37 0.33 28.13
C GLY A 434 -14.98 1.15 26.98
N HIS A 435 -14.13 1.73 26.13
CA HIS A 435 -14.56 2.49 24.96
C HIS A 435 -14.32 1.69 23.67
N GLY A 436 -15.22 1.84 22.70
CA GLY A 436 -14.88 1.63 21.28
C GLY A 436 -13.95 2.75 20.83
N VAL A 437 -12.94 2.40 20.03
CA VAL A 437 -11.86 3.32 19.66
C VAL A 437 -11.63 3.31 18.16
N ALA A 438 -11.67 4.50 17.55
CA ALA A 438 -11.26 4.69 16.16
C ALA A 438 -10.13 5.70 16.09
N VAL A 439 -9.17 5.44 15.20
CA VAL A 439 -8.05 6.35 14.92
C VAL A 439 -8.02 6.59 13.41
N ALA A 440 -8.14 7.84 13.00
CA ALA A 440 -8.17 8.26 11.61
C ALA A 440 -6.99 9.17 11.27
N PRO A 441 -6.54 9.21 10.00
CA PRO A 441 -5.66 10.27 9.54
C PRO A 441 -6.28 11.64 9.83
N ALA A 442 -5.53 12.54 10.46
CA ALA A 442 -5.93 13.94 10.57
C ALA A 442 -5.70 14.68 9.24
N ARG A 443 -6.18 15.91 9.15
CA ARG A 443 -5.97 16.78 7.97
C ARG A 443 -4.48 17.05 7.72
N GLU A 444 -3.70 17.24 8.79
CA GLU A 444 -2.25 17.43 8.70
C GLU A 444 -1.55 16.06 8.68
N PRO A 445 -0.72 15.76 7.65
CA PRO A 445 0.03 14.52 7.60
C PRO A 445 0.93 14.33 8.82
N GLY A 446 1.01 13.11 9.34
CA GLY A 446 1.80 12.80 10.53
C GLY A 446 1.05 13.00 11.84
N LEU A 447 -0.20 13.46 11.80
CA LEU A 447 -1.12 13.51 12.94
C LEU A 447 -2.30 12.56 12.71
N VAL A 448 -2.93 12.15 13.81
CA VAL A 448 -4.16 11.36 13.82
C VAL A 448 -5.20 11.98 14.73
N ASP A 449 -6.46 11.73 14.39
CA ASP A 449 -7.61 12.05 15.24
C ASP A 449 -8.15 10.76 15.86
N VAL A 450 -8.60 10.83 17.11
CA VAL A 450 -9.02 9.67 17.91
C VAL A 450 -10.45 9.88 18.39
N ALA A 451 -11.31 8.90 18.16
CA ALA A 451 -12.66 8.87 18.72
C ALA A 451 -12.77 7.78 19.79
N LEU A 452 -13.43 8.13 20.88
CA LEU A 452 -13.76 7.25 21.98
C LEU A 452 -15.28 7.25 22.18
N LEU A 453 -15.88 6.06 22.13
CA LEU A 453 -17.30 5.84 22.31
C LEU A 453 -17.55 4.88 23.47
N ARG A 454 -18.13 5.38 24.56
CA ARG A 454 -18.38 4.57 25.76
C ARG A 454 -19.38 3.44 25.47
N GLY A 455 -18.98 2.20 25.70
CA GLY A 455 -19.82 1.01 25.50
C GLY A 455 -20.19 0.70 24.04
N GLY A 456 -19.63 1.41 23.06
CA GLY A 456 -19.77 1.09 21.63
C GLY A 456 -18.59 0.27 21.10
N ASP A 457 -18.69 -0.15 19.84
CA ASP A 457 -17.57 -0.78 19.12
C ASP A 457 -16.74 0.25 18.32
N ASP A 458 -15.61 -0.21 17.77
CA ASP A 458 -14.67 0.63 17.03
C ASP A 458 -15.28 1.22 15.75
N TRP A 459 -16.21 0.49 15.12
CA TRP A 459 -16.90 0.95 13.91
C TRP A 459 -17.84 2.12 14.24
N ALA A 460 -18.61 1.99 15.30
CA ALA A 460 -19.48 3.02 15.82
C ALA A 460 -18.71 4.26 16.30
N ALA A 461 -17.47 4.08 16.77
CA ALA A 461 -16.57 5.19 17.13
C ALA A 461 -16.02 5.91 15.89
N ALA A 462 -15.74 5.21 14.78
CA ALA A 462 -15.23 5.81 13.55
C ALA A 462 -16.16 6.89 13.00
N ALA A 463 -17.47 6.66 13.09
CA ALA A 463 -18.50 7.63 12.70
C ALA A 463 -18.37 9.00 13.39
N LEU A 464 -17.82 9.04 14.61
CA LEU A 464 -17.64 10.30 15.37
C LEU A 464 -16.56 11.20 14.75
N LEU A 465 -15.61 10.64 14.00
CA LEU A 465 -14.49 11.37 13.40
C LEU A 465 -14.91 12.22 12.19
N ARG A 466 -16.15 12.06 11.72
CA ARG A 466 -16.78 12.92 10.72
C ARG A 466 -17.22 14.27 11.27
N ALA A 467 -17.47 14.37 12.58
CA ALA A 467 -17.91 15.64 13.17
C ALA A 467 -16.85 16.73 12.90
N PRO A 468 -17.24 17.98 12.61
CA PRO A 468 -16.26 19.05 12.44
C PRO A 468 -15.46 19.27 13.73
N GLY A 469 -14.22 19.75 13.59
CA GLY A 469 -13.38 20.12 14.74
C GLY A 469 -13.98 21.28 15.55
N PRO A 470 -13.47 21.55 16.76
CA PRO A 470 -13.88 22.72 17.53
C PRO A 470 -13.52 23.98 16.74
N GLY A 471 -14.51 24.67 16.18
CA GLY A 471 -14.30 25.87 15.35
C GLY A 471 -15.23 25.99 14.14
N GLY A 472 -15.87 24.91 13.69
CA GLY A 472 -16.96 24.99 12.69
C GLY A 472 -16.59 25.59 11.33
N GLU A 473 -15.33 25.48 10.89
CA GLU A 473 -14.93 25.92 9.55
C GLU A 473 -14.91 24.73 8.58
N ASP A 474 -16.09 24.42 8.04
CA ASP A 474 -16.23 23.80 6.72
C ASP A 474 -16.24 24.94 5.69
N CYS A 475 -15.14 25.11 4.95
CA CYS A 475 -15.10 25.79 3.65
C CYS A 475 -14.13 25.05 2.73
#